data_AF-A0A1H2G2X3-F1
#
_entry.id   AF-A0A1H2G2X3-F1
#
_cell.length_a   1.000
_cell.length_b   1.000
_cell.length_c   1.000
_cell.angle_alpha   90.00
_cell.angle_beta   90.00
_cell.angle_gamma   90.00
#
_symmetry.space_group_name_H-M   'P 1'
#
loop_
_entity.id
_entity.type
_entity.pdbx_description
1 polymer ?
#
loop_
_entity_poly.entity_id
_entity_poly.type
_entity_poly.pdbx_seq_one_letter_code
_entity_poly.pdbx_strand_id
1 'polypeptide(L)'
;MFSVIQQTEVVLIVRAIIVFTFLLAAGCSEPYPAADQEIGPNGEPPEALELIYQKQFLAEEKNYVLAFGIVHRFLVDNQFSVSYNPCFDDVLNIRKRKKGFTCIAVQADQGPPTKVYFRLIVDEVLFNQLDNDNRWFFSIEIYGFGSEQSLIDDFSAAVEPGLAQLYVGEQGR
;
A
#
# COMPACT_ATOMS: atom_id res chain seq x y z
N MET A 1 38.66 33.55 -47.70
CA MET A 1 37.37 33.89 -47.04
C MET A 1 36.50 32.67 -46.70
N PHE A 2 36.88 31.44 -47.07
CA PHE A 2 36.14 30.21 -46.71
C PHE A 2 36.51 29.60 -45.35
N SER A 3 37.71 29.91 -44.81
CA SER A 3 38.20 29.28 -43.58
C SER A 3 37.59 29.85 -42.28
N VAL A 4 37.01 31.05 -42.31
CA VAL A 4 36.43 31.71 -41.13
C VAL A 4 35.01 31.23 -40.86
N ILE A 5 34.25 30.92 -41.92
CA ILE A 5 32.85 30.46 -41.83
C ILE A 5 32.79 29.08 -41.18
N GLN A 6 33.75 28.20 -41.52
CA GLN A 6 33.82 26.83 -41.01
C GLN A 6 34.19 26.76 -39.51
N GLN A 7 34.96 27.73 -38.98
CA GLN A 7 35.27 27.81 -37.55
C GLN A 7 34.04 28.21 -36.72
N THR A 8 33.18 29.09 -37.25
CA THR A 8 32.01 29.59 -36.52
C THR A 8 30.97 28.49 -36.30
N GLU A 9 30.74 27.63 -37.30
CA GLU A 9 29.80 26.50 -37.19
C GLU A 9 30.27 25.44 -36.20
N VAL A 10 31.58 25.12 -36.19
CA VAL A 10 32.15 24.17 -35.23
C VAL A 10 32.02 24.68 -33.79
N VAL A 11 32.28 25.97 -33.55
CA VAL A 11 32.10 26.57 -32.21
C VAL A 11 30.64 26.54 -31.76
N LEU A 12 29.70 26.71 -32.68
CA LEU A 12 28.26 26.66 -32.39
C LEU A 12 27.81 25.24 -32.02
N ILE A 13 28.30 24.24 -32.75
CA ILE A 13 28.04 22.82 -32.47
C ILE A 13 28.64 22.41 -31.12
N VAL A 14 29.89 22.80 -30.83
CA VAL A 14 30.53 22.51 -29.54
C VAL A 14 29.78 23.16 -28.38
N ARG A 15 29.33 24.41 -28.53
CA ARG A 15 28.49 25.08 -27.52
C ARG A 15 27.15 24.37 -27.34
N ALA A 16 26.50 23.94 -28.42
CA ALA A 16 25.24 23.22 -28.34
C ALA A 16 25.39 21.86 -27.63
N ILE A 17 26.47 21.13 -27.91
CA ILE A 17 26.77 19.86 -27.22
C ILE A 17 27.00 20.09 -25.72
N ILE A 18 27.78 21.11 -25.35
CA ILE A 18 28.04 21.45 -23.94
C ILE A 18 26.73 21.81 -23.20
N VAL A 19 25.87 22.61 -23.82
CA VAL A 19 24.57 22.98 -23.23
C VAL A 19 23.68 21.74 -23.09
N PHE A 20 23.67 20.87 -24.10
CA PHE A 20 22.86 19.65 -24.09
C PHE A 20 23.35 18.64 -23.02
N THR A 21 24.66 18.45 -22.84
CA THR A 21 25.19 17.62 -21.75
C THR A 21 24.95 18.24 -20.38
N PHE A 22 24.99 19.57 -20.24
CA PHE A 22 24.68 20.24 -18.98
C PHE A 22 23.20 20.11 -18.60
N LEU A 23 22.30 20.20 -19.58
CA LEU A 23 20.86 19.97 -19.39
C LEU A 23 20.55 18.51 -19.05
N LEU A 24 21.25 17.56 -19.65
CA LEU A 24 21.11 16.13 -19.32
C LEU A 24 21.61 15.80 -17.90
N ALA A 25 22.66 16.48 -17.42
CA ALA A 25 23.17 16.29 -16.05
C ALA A 25 22.32 17.01 -14.99
N ALA A 26 21.65 18.11 -15.34
CA ALA A 26 20.75 18.85 -14.45
C ALA A 26 19.39 18.16 -14.25
N GLY A 27 19.08 17.14 -15.06
CA GLY A 27 17.83 16.36 -14.99
C GLY A 27 17.90 15.11 -14.10
N CYS A 28 18.99 14.90 -13.34
CA CYS A 28 19.00 13.87 -12.31
C CYS A 28 18.05 14.29 -11.18
N SER A 29 16.80 13.84 -11.25
CA SER A 29 15.87 13.91 -10.13
C SER A 29 16.58 13.38 -8.90
N GLU A 30 16.65 14.17 -7.83
CA GLU A 30 17.23 13.71 -6.58
C GLU A 30 16.52 12.41 -6.15
N PRO A 31 17.26 11.40 -5.66
CA PRO A 31 16.62 10.22 -5.09
C PRO A 31 15.72 10.67 -3.94
N TYR A 32 14.51 10.10 -3.86
CA TYR A 32 13.58 10.35 -2.76
C TYR A 32 14.33 10.23 -1.42
N PRO A 33 14.17 11.19 -0.49
CA PRO A 33 14.82 11.10 0.81
C PRO A 33 14.45 9.78 1.49
N ALA A 34 15.40 9.20 2.23
CA ALA A 34 15.19 7.90 2.88
C ALA A 34 13.98 7.89 3.82
N ALA A 35 13.68 9.02 4.47
CA ALA A 35 12.52 9.18 5.35
C ALA A 35 11.19 8.90 4.63
N ASP A 36 11.07 9.28 3.37
CA ASP A 36 9.83 9.10 2.58
C ASP A 36 9.62 7.63 2.19
N GLN A 37 10.66 6.82 2.32
CA GLN A 37 10.66 5.39 1.99
C GLN A 37 10.53 4.52 3.25
N GLU A 38 10.49 5.12 4.44
CA GLU A 38 10.26 4.45 5.71
C GLU A 38 8.79 4.59 6.12
N ILE A 39 8.32 3.64 6.94
CA ILE A 39 6.96 3.70 7.50
C ILE A 39 6.92 4.86 8.50
N GLY A 40 5.86 5.68 8.42
CA GLY A 40 5.70 6.81 9.34
C GLY A 40 5.62 6.36 10.81
N PRO A 41 5.91 7.26 11.77
CA PRO A 41 5.97 6.93 13.20
C PRO A 41 4.66 6.39 13.78
N ASN A 42 3.53 6.64 13.10
CA ASN A 42 2.20 6.14 13.47
C ASN A 42 1.73 4.97 12.59
N GLY A 43 2.62 4.35 11.82
CA GLY A 43 2.27 3.31 10.86
C GLY A 43 1.56 3.85 9.61
N GLU A 44 1.88 5.09 9.24
CA GLU A 44 1.44 5.69 7.97
C GLU A 44 2.19 5.00 6.81
N PRO A 45 1.55 4.81 5.64
CA PRO A 45 2.27 4.33 4.47
C PRO A 45 3.46 5.27 4.17
N PRO A 46 4.60 4.76 3.69
CA PRO A 46 5.68 5.61 3.24
C PRO A 46 5.19 6.59 2.17
N GLU A 47 5.55 7.87 2.29
CA GLU A 47 5.09 8.95 1.41
C GLU A 47 5.47 8.72 -0.06
N ALA A 48 6.55 7.99 -0.31
CA ALA A 48 7.01 7.66 -1.65
C ALA A 48 6.19 6.55 -2.34
N LEU A 49 5.34 5.82 -1.61
CA LEU A 49 4.53 4.74 -2.18
C LEU A 49 3.14 5.21 -2.57
N GLU A 50 2.67 4.75 -3.73
CA GLU A 50 1.33 5.04 -4.24
C GLU A 50 0.37 3.90 -3.89
N LEU A 51 -0.91 4.22 -3.71
CA LEU A 51 -1.95 3.21 -3.52
C LEU A 51 -2.18 2.46 -4.83
N ILE A 52 -1.81 1.18 -4.87
CA ILE A 52 -1.90 0.33 -6.08
C ILE A 52 -3.07 -0.64 -6.05
N TYR A 53 -3.61 -0.95 -4.88
CA TYR A 53 -4.78 -1.81 -4.72
C TYR A 53 -5.60 -1.36 -3.52
N GLN A 54 -6.92 -1.34 -3.70
CA GLN A 54 -7.88 -1.12 -2.62
C GLN A 54 -9.12 -1.97 -2.87
N LYS A 55 -9.51 -2.76 -1.88
CA LYS A 55 -10.77 -3.51 -1.94
C LYS A 55 -11.37 -3.70 -0.55
N GLN A 56 -12.69 -3.56 -0.49
CA GLN A 56 -13.46 -3.80 0.72
C GLN A 56 -14.09 -5.19 0.68
N PHE A 57 -14.08 -5.84 1.84
CA PHE A 57 -14.67 -7.15 2.07
C PHE A 57 -15.63 -7.07 3.25
N LEU A 58 -16.56 -8.04 3.28
CA LEU A 58 -17.55 -8.19 4.34
C LEU A 58 -17.34 -9.56 4.98
N ALA A 59 -17.25 -9.60 6.30
CA ALA A 59 -17.24 -10.85 7.06
C ALA A 59 -18.25 -10.79 8.22
N GLU A 60 -18.76 -11.95 8.63
CA GLU A 60 -19.46 -12.08 9.91
C GLU A 60 -18.48 -11.87 11.07
N GLU A 61 -18.94 -11.28 12.18
CA GLU A 61 -18.11 -10.99 13.36
C GLU A 61 -17.34 -12.22 13.86
N LYS A 62 -18.01 -13.39 13.91
CA LYS A 62 -17.37 -14.65 14.34
C LYS A 62 -16.20 -15.09 13.44
N ASN A 63 -16.17 -14.64 12.19
CA ASN A 63 -15.15 -14.98 11.20
C ASN A 63 -14.03 -13.94 11.13
N TYR A 64 -14.06 -12.90 11.97
CA TYR A 64 -13.08 -11.82 11.96
C TYR A 64 -11.64 -12.34 12.15
N VAL A 65 -11.39 -13.17 13.17
CA VAL A 65 -10.05 -13.72 13.42
C VAL A 65 -9.58 -14.59 12.24
N LEU A 66 -10.51 -15.28 11.59
CA LEU A 66 -10.21 -16.09 10.41
C LEU A 66 -9.82 -15.21 9.21
N ALA A 67 -10.51 -14.08 8.99
CA ALA A 67 -10.15 -13.11 7.96
C ALA A 67 -8.71 -12.61 8.12
N PHE A 68 -8.34 -12.22 9.35
CA PHE A 68 -6.99 -11.78 9.67
C PHE A 68 -5.97 -12.90 9.50
N GLY A 69 -6.32 -14.14 9.86
CA GLY A 69 -5.47 -15.31 9.66
C GLY A 69 -5.17 -15.61 8.19
N ILE A 70 -6.15 -15.46 7.30
CA ILE A 70 -5.98 -15.65 5.84
C ILE A 70 -5.01 -14.61 5.29
N VAL A 71 -5.22 -13.33 5.62
CA VAL A 71 -4.32 -12.25 5.19
C VAL A 71 -2.92 -12.43 5.78
N HIS A 72 -2.81 -12.70 7.09
CA HIS A 72 -1.53 -12.89 7.76
C HIS A 72 -0.71 -14.02 7.14
N ARG A 73 -1.35 -15.15 6.82
CA ARG A 73 -0.67 -16.27 6.18
C ARG A 73 -0.05 -15.85 4.85
N PHE A 74 -0.80 -15.14 4.00
CA PHE A 74 -0.26 -14.63 2.74
C PHE A 74 0.95 -13.72 2.97
N LEU A 75 0.87 -12.81 3.95
CA LEU A 75 1.98 -11.91 4.27
C LEU A 75 3.24 -12.66 4.72
N VAL A 76 3.09 -13.66 5.60
CA VAL A 76 4.22 -14.49 6.06
C VAL A 76 4.80 -15.32 4.93
N ASP A 77 3.95 -15.96 4.12
CA ASP A 77 4.37 -16.80 2.98
C ASP A 77 5.13 -15.97 1.93
N ASN A 78 4.84 -14.67 1.84
CA ASN A 78 5.52 -13.71 0.94
C ASN A 78 6.60 -12.86 1.65
N GLN A 79 7.07 -13.27 2.82
CA GLN A 79 8.21 -12.66 3.53
C GLN A 79 8.01 -11.19 3.92
N PHE A 80 6.78 -10.78 4.22
CA PHE A 80 6.51 -9.46 4.80
C PHE A 80 6.86 -9.42 6.28
N SER A 81 7.37 -8.27 6.72
CA SER A 81 7.52 -7.94 8.15
C SER A 81 6.17 -7.51 8.70
N VAL A 82 5.44 -8.41 9.35
CA VAL A 82 4.07 -8.14 9.82
C VAL A 82 4.06 -7.52 11.22
N SER A 83 3.32 -6.43 11.39
CA SER A 83 3.00 -5.83 12.69
C SER A 83 1.51 -5.57 12.82
N TYR A 84 1.02 -5.60 14.07
CA TYR A 84 -0.39 -5.40 14.41
C TYR A 84 -0.49 -4.18 15.30
N ASN A 85 -1.02 -3.09 14.77
CA ASN A 85 -1.12 -1.81 15.45
C ASN A 85 -2.57 -1.34 15.49
N PRO A 86 -3.00 -0.52 16.46
CA PRO A 86 -4.29 0.15 16.40
C PRO A 86 -4.38 1.03 15.14
N CYS A 87 -5.53 1.06 14.46
CA CYS A 87 -5.68 1.94 13.29
C CYS A 87 -5.52 3.42 13.66
N PHE A 88 -4.86 4.18 12.79
CA PHE A 88 -4.59 5.61 12.98
C PHE A 88 -5.86 6.45 13.24
N ASP A 89 -6.98 6.13 12.59
CA ASP A 89 -8.26 6.85 12.79
C ASP A 89 -8.85 6.69 14.21
N ASP A 90 -8.57 5.57 14.89
CA ASP A 90 -8.98 5.34 16.28
C ASP A 90 -8.09 6.09 17.29
N VAL A 91 -6.89 6.50 16.86
CA VAL A 91 -6.00 7.39 17.62
C VAL A 91 -6.57 8.81 17.63
N LEU A 92 -7.11 9.27 16.49
CA LEU A 92 -7.64 10.63 16.35
C LEU A 92 -9.08 10.80 16.85
N ASN A 93 -9.92 9.75 16.84
CA ASN A 93 -11.34 9.86 17.19
C ASN A 93 -11.74 9.09 18.46
N ILE A 94 -11.60 9.76 19.62
CA ILE A 94 -11.95 9.23 20.96
C ILE A 94 -13.40 8.70 21.06
N ARG A 95 -14.33 9.16 20.21
CA ARG A 95 -15.72 8.66 20.20
C ARG A 95 -15.86 7.22 19.68
N LYS A 96 -14.97 6.77 18.78
CA LYS A 96 -14.96 5.37 18.28
C LYS A 96 -14.52 4.35 19.36
N ARG A 97 -13.76 4.80 20.36
CA ARG A 97 -13.21 3.94 21.45
C ARG A 97 -14.24 3.35 22.42
N LYS A 98 -15.50 3.82 22.43
CA LYS A 98 -16.40 3.54 23.57
C LYS A 98 -17.42 2.42 23.41
N LYS A 99 -17.65 1.87 22.21
CA LYS A 99 -18.65 0.79 22.02
C LYS A 99 -18.37 -0.24 20.91
N GLY A 100 -17.21 -0.21 20.26
CA GLY A 100 -16.84 -1.17 19.21
C GLY A 100 -15.51 -1.86 19.52
N PHE A 101 -15.24 -2.96 18.81
CA PHE A 101 -13.92 -3.60 18.81
C PHE A 101 -12.86 -2.64 18.25
N THR A 102 -11.64 -2.68 18.81
CA THR A 102 -10.51 -1.85 18.41
C THR A 102 -10.18 -2.10 16.94
N CYS A 103 -10.10 -1.06 16.11
CA CYS A 103 -9.63 -1.23 14.74
C CYS A 103 -8.17 -1.73 14.78
N ILE A 104 -7.92 -2.90 14.19
CA ILE A 104 -6.59 -3.49 14.10
C ILE A 104 -6.08 -3.27 12.67
N ALA A 105 -5.02 -2.50 12.56
CA ALA A 105 -4.25 -2.36 11.34
C ALA A 105 -3.19 -3.45 11.27
N VAL A 106 -3.33 -4.36 10.30
CA VAL A 106 -2.21 -5.22 9.88
C VAL A 106 -1.35 -4.37 8.97
N GLN A 107 -0.12 -4.16 9.40
CA GLN A 107 0.89 -3.41 8.67
C GLN A 107 1.95 -4.41 8.25
N ALA A 108 2.32 -4.40 6.98
CA ALA A 108 3.32 -5.32 6.47
C ALA A 108 4.18 -4.66 5.41
N ASP A 109 5.48 -4.62 5.65
CA ASP A 109 6.48 -4.09 4.72
C ASP A 109 7.37 -5.19 4.12
N GLN A 110 7.87 -4.96 2.91
CA GLN A 110 8.82 -5.86 2.25
C GLN A 110 10.06 -5.11 1.76
N GLY A 111 11.21 -5.52 2.30
CA GLY A 111 12.55 -5.08 1.92
C GLY A 111 12.92 -3.69 2.49
N PRO A 112 14.17 -3.47 2.90
CA PRO A 112 14.67 -2.12 3.21
C PRO A 112 15.31 -1.49 1.95
N PRO A 113 15.02 -0.22 1.62
CA PRO A 113 13.89 0.59 2.13
C PRO A 113 12.55 0.03 1.66
N THR A 114 11.44 0.35 2.36
CA THR A 114 10.11 -0.26 2.17
C THR A 114 9.66 -0.18 0.73
N LYS A 115 9.53 -1.32 0.05
CA LYS A 115 9.12 -1.37 -1.36
C LYS A 115 7.62 -1.56 -1.54
N VAL A 116 7.01 -2.27 -0.60
CA VAL A 116 5.58 -2.57 -0.58
C VAL A 116 5.09 -2.41 0.85
N TYR A 117 3.92 -1.81 1.01
CA TYR A 117 3.27 -1.65 2.30
C TYR A 117 1.81 -2.12 2.23
N PHE A 118 1.44 -3.08 3.06
CA PHE A 118 0.07 -3.55 3.24
C PHE A 118 -0.56 -2.86 4.44
N ARG A 119 -1.82 -2.46 4.28
CA ARG A 119 -2.66 -1.93 5.34
C ARG A 119 -4.04 -2.57 5.30
N LEU A 120 -4.42 -3.23 6.38
CA LEU A 120 -5.78 -3.72 6.60
C LEU A 120 -6.49 -2.77 7.56
N ILE A 121 -7.70 -2.30 7.25
CA ILE A 121 -8.49 -1.37 8.07
C ILE A 121 -9.84 -2.01 8.35
N VAL A 122 -10.34 -1.92 9.59
CA VAL A 122 -11.69 -2.35 9.97
C VAL A 122 -12.57 -1.11 10.05
N ASP A 123 -13.53 -0.97 9.13
CA ASP A 123 -14.24 0.30 8.88
C ASP A 123 -15.46 0.47 9.80
N GLU A 124 -16.40 -0.48 9.76
CA GLU A 124 -17.68 -0.40 10.46
C GLU A 124 -18.23 -1.77 10.87
N VAL A 125 -18.96 -1.78 11.99
CA VAL A 125 -19.81 -2.90 12.41
C VAL A 125 -21.25 -2.58 11.99
N LEU A 126 -21.77 -3.30 11.01
CA LEU A 126 -23.20 -3.31 10.71
C LEU A 126 -23.91 -4.15 11.77
N PHE A 127 -24.60 -3.47 12.69
CA PHE A 127 -25.54 -4.11 13.61
C PHE A 127 -26.87 -4.32 12.89
N ASN A 128 -27.19 -5.54 12.48
CA ASN A 128 -28.51 -5.86 11.94
C ASN A 128 -29.40 -6.42 13.07
N GLN A 129 -30.42 -5.66 13.43
CA GLN A 129 -31.36 -6.01 14.51
C GLN A 129 -32.27 -7.19 14.15
N LEU A 130 -32.38 -7.56 12.88
CA LEU A 130 -33.32 -8.56 12.39
C LEU A 130 -32.76 -9.99 12.39
N ASP A 131 -31.45 -10.16 12.22
CA ASP A 131 -30.77 -11.47 12.21
C ASP A 131 -29.82 -11.67 13.40
N ASN A 132 -29.57 -10.63 14.21
CA ASN A 132 -28.68 -10.67 15.38
C ASN A 132 -27.23 -11.04 15.04
N ASP A 133 -26.85 -10.96 13.76
CA ASP A 133 -25.51 -11.25 13.27
C ASP A 133 -24.82 -9.94 12.87
N ASN A 134 -23.80 -9.58 13.64
CA ASN A 134 -22.97 -8.43 13.35
C ASN A 134 -22.05 -8.73 12.16
N ARG A 135 -21.92 -7.75 11.27
CA ARG A 135 -21.10 -7.86 10.06
C ARG A 135 -20.09 -6.74 10.01
N TRP A 136 -18.91 -7.04 9.50
CA TRP A 136 -17.75 -6.17 9.57
C TRP A 136 -17.27 -5.87 8.16
N PHE A 137 -17.22 -4.58 7.83
CA PHE A 137 -16.46 -4.15 6.67
C PHE A 137 -15.00 -4.01 7.04
N PHE A 138 -14.14 -4.56 6.19
CA PHE A 138 -12.72 -4.30 6.26
C PHE A 138 -12.18 -4.00 4.88
N SER A 139 -11.28 -3.04 4.83
CA SER A 139 -10.62 -2.58 3.61
C SER A 139 -9.17 -3.02 3.61
N ILE A 140 -8.73 -3.60 2.50
CA ILE A 140 -7.34 -3.96 2.27
C ILE A 140 -6.76 -2.99 1.26
N GLU A 141 -5.68 -2.33 1.65
CA GLU A 141 -4.92 -1.37 0.88
C GLU A 141 -3.50 -1.90 0.69
N ILE A 142 -2.99 -1.82 -0.54
CA ILE A 142 -1.61 -2.15 -0.87
C ILE A 142 -0.99 -0.93 -1.52
N TYR A 143 0.17 -0.53 -1.02
CA TYR A 143 0.96 0.59 -1.52
C TYR A 143 2.28 0.08 -2.11
N GLY A 144 2.70 0.65 -3.23
CA GLY A 144 3.90 0.24 -3.98
C GLY A 144 4.31 1.28 -5.03
N PHE A 145 5.28 0.94 -5.89
CA PHE A 145 5.75 1.81 -6.98
C PHE A 145 5.00 1.58 -8.31
N GLY A 146 3.85 0.88 -8.27
CA GLY A 146 2.99 0.63 -9.43
C GLY A 146 3.47 -0.52 -10.34
N SER A 147 4.58 -1.17 -10.00
CA SER A 147 5.16 -2.27 -10.78
C SER A 147 4.77 -3.66 -10.26
N GLU A 148 4.04 -3.71 -9.14
CA GLU A 148 3.81 -4.90 -8.34
C GLU A 148 2.53 -5.66 -8.75
N GLN A 149 2.14 -5.61 -10.02
CA GLN A 149 0.91 -6.25 -10.51
C GLN A 149 0.87 -7.75 -10.18
N SER A 150 2.00 -8.45 -10.28
CA SER A 150 2.07 -9.88 -9.94
C SER A 150 1.70 -10.15 -8.48
N LEU A 151 2.08 -9.26 -7.56
CA LEU A 151 1.75 -9.38 -6.15
C LEU A 151 0.24 -9.16 -5.92
N ILE A 152 -0.36 -8.22 -6.64
CA ILE A 152 -1.81 -7.99 -6.62
C ILE A 152 -2.54 -9.23 -7.17
N ASP A 153 -2.05 -9.82 -8.25
CA ASP A 153 -2.63 -11.00 -8.87
C ASP A 153 -2.52 -12.22 -7.94
N ASP A 154 -1.35 -12.42 -7.31
CA ASP A 154 -1.11 -13.48 -6.33
C ASP A 154 -1.98 -13.30 -5.09
N PHE A 155 -2.10 -12.07 -4.58
CA PHE A 155 -3.00 -11.73 -3.48
C PHE A 155 -4.45 -12.02 -3.86
N SER A 156 -4.87 -11.59 -5.06
CA SER A 156 -6.23 -11.76 -5.55
C SER A 156 -6.58 -13.23 -5.72
N ALA A 157 -5.63 -14.06 -6.18
CA ALA A 157 -5.83 -15.49 -6.34
C ALA A 157 -5.84 -16.25 -5.00
N ALA A 158 -4.96 -15.89 -4.06
CA ALA A 158 -4.75 -16.64 -2.83
C ALA A 158 -5.66 -16.22 -1.66
N VAL A 159 -5.99 -14.93 -1.57
CA VAL A 159 -6.65 -14.34 -0.38
C VAL A 159 -8.11 -14.04 -0.64
N GLU A 160 -8.46 -13.38 -1.75
CA GLU A 160 -9.84 -12.94 -2.00
C GLU A 160 -10.89 -14.06 -1.95
N PRO A 161 -10.66 -15.27 -2.53
CA PRO A 161 -11.65 -16.33 -2.48
C PRO A 161 -11.94 -16.78 -1.05
N GLY A 162 -10.91 -16.81 -0.21
CA GLY A 162 -11.04 -17.14 1.22
C GLY A 162 -11.84 -16.09 1.98
N LEU A 163 -11.53 -14.80 1.74
CA LEU A 163 -12.25 -13.69 2.37
C LEU A 163 -13.72 -13.60 1.91
N ALA A 164 -14.00 -13.83 0.63
CA ALA A 164 -15.35 -13.79 0.08
C ALA A 164 -16.27 -14.87 0.67
N GLN A 165 -15.70 -16.00 1.10
CA GLN A 165 -16.45 -17.07 1.77
C GLN A 165 -16.83 -16.72 3.21
N LEU A 166 -16.17 -15.75 3.85
CA LEU A 166 -16.42 -15.41 5.26
C LEU A 166 -17.72 -14.64 5.51
N TYR A 167 -18.34 -14.13 4.44
CA TYR A 167 -19.69 -13.59 4.48
C TYR A 167 -20.75 -14.69 4.50
N VAL A 168 -20.47 -15.83 3.88
CA VAL A 168 -21.37 -16.98 3.82
C VAL A 168 -20.91 -17.92 4.93
N GLY A 169 -21.23 -17.59 6.18
CA GLY A 169 -20.92 -18.48 7.30
C GLY A 169 -21.27 -19.92 6.94
N GLU A 170 -20.33 -20.85 7.17
CA GLU A 170 -20.40 -22.27 6.79
C GLU A 170 -21.83 -22.76 6.57
N GLN A 171 -22.30 -22.76 5.31
CA GLN A 171 -23.41 -23.60 4.92
C GLN A 171 -22.90 -25.04 4.90
N GLY A 172 -22.82 -25.66 6.07
CA GLY A 172 -22.55 -27.09 6.20
C GLY A 172 -21.62 -27.45 7.33
N ARG A 173 -22.15 -27.43 8.56
CA ARG A 173 -21.82 -28.43 9.57
C ARG A 173 -23.00 -28.68 10.49
#